data_AF-A0A510K8N1-F1
#
_entry.id   AF-A0A510K8N1-F1
#
_cell.length_a   1.000
_cell.length_b   1.000
_cell.length_c   1.000
_cell.angle_alpha   90.00
_cell.angle_beta   90.00
_cell.angle_gamma   90.00
#
_symmetry.space_group_name_H-M   'P 1'
#
loop_
_entity.id
_entity.type
_entity.pdbx_description
1 polymer ?
#
loop_
_entity_poly.entity_id
_entity_poly.type
_entity_poly.pdbx_seq_one_letter_code
_entity_poly.pdbx_strand_id
1 'polypeptide(L)'
;MLKKIMIGVIVVAAIGFARTNKEIIDEGNVRQKTIFDKYFSSANLKSGEAVGNSAYSEVMATLYSENRSYFDREFARLTGNRRSNFRSMYAYYSDYVVEYPKFLKSAFGSFLEDTGEFQSYSYTNTYLLLETFNLNMNTYLEAEKDGKTVDENINAIYDYLYSSGDKISKEEYEKMSSTKMKELVNNEYDKLERVLDIRGNEGKDKKKAASSAKSSLKKLRKLYGNYDKWFDNYIDSSSLSYENKEKLKKLVKFENISNIKFIVQSIGNKQGK
;
A
#
# COMPACT_ATOMS: atom_id res chain seq x y z
N MET A 1 12.80 -18.10 22.95
CA MET A 1 11.48 -17.46 22.76
C MET A 1 11.49 -16.25 21.82
N LEU A 2 12.60 -15.96 21.12
CA LEU A 2 12.70 -14.96 20.01
C LEU A 2 12.32 -15.50 18.62
N LYS A 3 11.89 -16.77 18.54
CA LYS A 3 11.79 -17.55 17.29
C LYS A 3 10.38 -17.65 16.68
N LYS A 4 9.37 -16.93 17.21
CA LYS A 4 7.96 -17.13 16.79
C LYS A 4 7.21 -15.90 16.26
N ILE A 5 7.78 -14.70 16.23
CA ILE A 5 7.03 -13.47 15.87
C ILE A 5 7.79 -12.60 14.85
N MET A 6 8.32 -13.19 13.77
CA MET A 6 8.76 -12.41 12.61
C MET A 6 8.44 -13.18 11.32
N ILE A 7 7.18 -13.56 11.14
CA ILE A 7 6.66 -14.01 9.84
C ILE A 7 5.65 -12.94 9.40
N GLY A 8 6.17 -11.77 9.09
CA GLY A 8 5.54 -10.88 8.13
C GLY A 8 6.42 -10.95 6.89
N VAL A 9 5.90 -11.47 5.79
CA VAL A 9 6.59 -11.44 4.50
C VAL A 9 6.87 -9.97 4.18
N ILE A 10 8.13 -9.60 4.06
CA ILE A 10 8.55 -8.27 3.67
C ILE A 10 9.19 -8.44 2.29
N VAL A 11 8.67 -7.69 1.32
CA VAL A 11 9.02 -7.74 -0.10
C VAL A 11 9.44 -6.35 -0.50
N VAL A 12 10.64 -6.11 -1.06
CA VAL A 12 11.05 -4.75 -1.53
C VAL A 12 10.94 -4.70 -3.04
N ALA A 13 10.91 -3.50 -3.62
CA ALA A 13 11.03 -3.23 -5.04
C ALA A 13 12.25 -2.35 -5.29
N ALA A 14 12.92 -2.57 -6.42
CA ALA A 14 13.96 -1.68 -6.90
C ALA A 14 13.90 -1.60 -8.42
N ILE A 15 13.76 -0.39 -8.97
CA ILE A 15 13.51 -0.25 -10.41
C ILE A 15 14.60 0.58 -11.09
N GLY A 16 15.39 -0.10 -11.92
CA GLY A 16 15.99 0.49 -13.12
C GLY A 16 15.02 0.31 -14.29
N PHE A 17 14.74 1.38 -15.02
CA PHE A 17 13.73 1.43 -16.08
C PHE A 17 14.06 0.52 -17.28
N ALA A 18 13.56 -0.71 -17.24
CA ALA A 18 13.23 -1.65 -18.34
C ALA A 18 12.80 -3.00 -17.73
N ARG A 19 11.95 -2.98 -16.69
CA ARG A 19 11.66 -4.15 -15.85
C ARG A 19 10.16 -4.33 -15.66
N THR A 20 9.69 -5.55 -15.80
CA THR A 20 8.34 -5.96 -15.44
C THR A 20 8.13 -5.77 -13.94
N ASN A 21 6.87 -5.60 -13.51
CA ASN A 21 6.53 -5.55 -12.08
C ASN A 21 7.02 -6.77 -11.32
N LYS A 22 7.06 -7.94 -11.97
CA LYS A 22 7.64 -9.15 -11.38
C LYS A 22 9.13 -8.98 -11.07
N GLU A 23 9.92 -8.52 -12.03
CA GLU A 23 11.36 -8.29 -11.83
C GLU A 23 11.61 -7.25 -10.75
N ILE A 24 10.79 -6.21 -10.72
CA ILE A 24 10.84 -5.16 -9.69
C ILE A 24 10.67 -5.75 -8.30
N ILE A 25 9.62 -6.55 -8.10
CA ILE A 25 9.32 -7.26 -6.86
C ILE A 25 10.48 -8.20 -6.49
N ASP A 26 10.96 -9.00 -7.45
CA ASP A 26 12.01 -9.99 -7.22
C ASP A 26 13.34 -9.33 -6.81
N GLU A 27 13.74 -8.23 -7.45
CA GLU A 27 14.98 -7.54 -7.12
C GLU A 27 14.93 -6.85 -5.78
N GLY A 28 13.80 -6.27 -5.47
CA GLY A 28 13.74 -5.60 -4.21
C GLY A 28 13.61 -6.58 -3.03
N ASN A 29 13.04 -7.78 -3.21
CA ASN A 29 13.18 -8.89 -2.27
C ASN A 29 14.65 -9.14 -1.90
N VAL A 30 15.53 -9.17 -2.91
CA VAL A 30 16.97 -9.35 -2.71
C VAL A 30 17.59 -8.20 -1.92
N ARG A 31 17.24 -6.94 -2.23
CA ARG A 31 17.77 -5.77 -1.51
C ARG A 31 17.33 -5.74 -0.06
N GLN A 32 16.06 -6.02 0.20
CA GLN A 32 15.55 -6.09 1.56
C GLN A 32 16.28 -7.15 2.37
N LYS A 33 16.37 -8.37 1.85
CA LYS A 33 17.11 -9.44 2.49
C LYS A 33 18.55 -9.01 2.80
N THR A 34 19.21 -8.30 1.88
CA THR A 34 20.56 -7.76 2.10
C THR A 34 20.61 -6.74 3.25
N ILE A 35 19.65 -5.81 3.35
CA ILE A 35 19.57 -4.85 4.46
C ILE A 35 19.31 -5.58 5.78
N PHE A 36 18.36 -6.51 5.80
CA PHE A 36 18.07 -7.31 6.98
C PHE A 36 19.30 -8.12 7.41
N ASP A 37 19.93 -8.86 6.49
CA ASP A 37 21.15 -9.62 6.77
C ASP A 37 22.24 -8.71 7.37
N LYS A 38 22.50 -7.52 6.78
CA LYS A 38 23.44 -6.52 7.30
C LYS A 38 23.18 -6.16 8.76
N TYR A 39 21.93 -5.94 9.15
CA TYR A 39 21.57 -5.53 10.50
C TYR A 39 21.54 -6.71 11.49
N PHE A 40 21.00 -7.85 11.08
CA PHE A 40 20.80 -9.03 11.95
C PHE A 40 22.03 -9.94 12.04
N SER A 41 23.01 -9.84 11.14
CA SER A 41 24.28 -10.57 11.21
C SER A 41 25.42 -9.78 11.88
N SER A 42 25.18 -8.53 12.28
CA SER A 42 26.22 -7.70 12.90
C SER A 42 26.48 -8.14 14.35
N ALA A 43 27.74 -8.35 14.72
CA ALA A 43 28.17 -8.86 16.03
C ALA A 43 27.82 -7.94 17.22
N ASN A 44 27.35 -6.71 16.96
CA ASN A 44 26.97 -5.70 17.95
C ASN A 44 25.45 -5.62 18.10
N LEU A 45 24.79 -6.74 18.42
CA LEU A 45 23.36 -6.76 18.69
C LEU A 45 23.04 -5.87 19.91
N LYS A 46 22.66 -4.62 19.65
CA LYS A 46 21.69 -3.91 20.51
C LYS A 46 20.39 -4.74 20.51
N SER A 47 19.53 -4.56 21.51
CA SER A 47 18.25 -5.30 21.63
C SER A 47 17.57 -5.43 20.26
N GLY A 48 16.98 -6.60 19.95
CA GLY A 48 16.44 -6.91 18.62
C GLY A 48 15.47 -5.86 18.05
N GLU A 49 14.82 -5.08 18.91
CA GLU A 49 13.96 -3.95 18.56
C GLU A 49 14.73 -2.76 17.93
N ALA A 50 15.93 -2.43 18.42
CA ALA A 50 16.75 -1.36 17.86
C ALA A 50 17.33 -1.73 16.48
N VAL A 51 17.60 -3.02 16.27
CA VAL A 51 18.08 -3.58 14.99
C VAL A 51 16.96 -3.58 13.96
N GLY A 52 15.76 -4.03 14.32
CA GLY A 52 14.57 -3.95 13.47
C GLY A 52 14.27 -2.53 13.03
N ASN A 53 14.18 -1.59 13.97
CA ASN A 53 13.88 -0.18 13.66
C ASN A 53 14.91 0.47 12.70
N SER A 54 16.19 0.09 12.79
CA SER A 54 17.23 0.60 11.89
C SER A 54 17.07 0.03 10.48
N ALA A 55 16.84 -1.29 10.36
CA ALA A 55 16.59 -1.95 9.08
C ALA A 55 15.33 -1.38 8.38
N TYR A 56 14.22 -1.23 9.13
CA TYR A 56 12.99 -0.63 8.61
C TYR A 56 13.21 0.83 8.15
N SER A 57 13.96 1.61 8.92
CA SER A 57 14.23 3.01 8.57
C SER A 57 15.05 3.12 7.28
N GLU A 58 16.06 2.27 7.07
CA GLU A 58 16.86 2.24 5.83
C GLU A 58 15.98 1.85 4.64
N VAL A 59 15.18 0.79 4.77
CA VAL A 59 14.23 0.34 3.72
C VAL A 59 13.27 1.45 3.32
N MET A 60 12.64 2.11 4.29
CA MET A 60 11.68 3.19 4.02
C MET A 60 12.36 4.39 3.36
N ALA A 61 13.56 4.78 3.80
CA ALA A 61 14.31 5.88 3.20
C ALA A 61 14.63 5.61 1.72
N THR A 62 15.03 4.39 1.38
CA THR A 62 15.25 3.97 -0.01
C THR A 62 13.96 4.10 -0.83
N LEU A 63 12.84 3.56 -0.36
CA LEU A 63 11.57 3.65 -1.08
C LEU A 63 11.08 5.08 -1.29
N TYR A 64 11.21 5.95 -0.28
CA TYR A 64 10.83 7.35 -0.42
C TYR A 64 11.69 8.05 -1.47
N SER A 65 12.99 7.74 -1.51
CA SER A 65 13.90 8.26 -2.52
C SER A 65 13.52 7.79 -3.93
N GLU A 66 13.22 6.50 -4.10
CA GLU A 66 12.79 5.94 -5.38
C GLU A 66 11.47 6.56 -5.85
N ASN A 67 10.46 6.62 -4.99
CA ASN A 67 9.17 7.29 -5.26
C ASN A 67 9.36 8.75 -5.70
N ARG A 68 10.23 9.49 -5.00
CA ARG A 68 10.52 10.88 -5.34
C ARG A 68 11.19 10.98 -6.71
N SER A 69 12.12 10.08 -7.00
CA SER A 69 12.80 10.01 -8.29
C SER A 69 11.83 9.70 -9.43
N TYR A 70 10.84 8.82 -9.22
CA TYR A 70 9.74 8.56 -10.14
C TYR A 70 8.95 9.83 -10.44
N PHE A 71 8.52 10.53 -9.40
CA PHE A 71 7.80 11.77 -9.54
C PHE A 71 8.58 12.81 -10.34
N ASP A 72 9.84 13.06 -9.99
CA ASP A 72 10.64 14.10 -10.62
C ASP A 72 10.88 13.81 -12.11
N ARG A 73 11.18 12.56 -12.48
CA ARG A 73 11.34 12.14 -13.90
C ARG A 73 10.03 12.26 -14.68
N GLU A 74 8.94 11.76 -14.10
CA GLU A 74 7.63 11.79 -14.74
C GLU A 74 7.15 13.22 -14.94
N PHE A 75 7.22 14.02 -13.88
CA PHE A 75 6.80 15.43 -13.93
C PHE A 75 7.62 16.26 -14.93
N ALA A 76 8.90 15.95 -15.13
CA ALA A 76 9.77 16.64 -16.07
C ALA A 76 9.39 16.39 -17.54
N ARG A 77 8.90 15.18 -17.88
CA ARG A 77 8.51 14.86 -19.27
C ARG A 77 7.09 15.31 -19.63
N LEU A 78 6.22 15.49 -18.65
CA LEU A 78 4.81 15.80 -18.90
C LEU A 78 4.59 17.28 -19.21
N THR A 79 3.60 17.56 -20.06
CA THR A 79 3.16 18.92 -20.42
C THR A 79 1.63 19.06 -20.32
N GLY A 80 1.15 20.31 -20.36
CA GLY A 80 -0.29 20.62 -20.38
C GLY A 80 -1.10 20.04 -19.24
N ASN A 81 -2.35 19.64 -19.53
CA ASN A 81 -3.29 19.10 -18.55
C ASN A 81 -2.78 17.80 -17.90
N ARG A 82 -2.06 16.96 -18.65
CA ARG A 82 -1.48 15.71 -18.12
C ARG A 82 -0.49 16.00 -17.00
N ARG A 83 0.36 17.03 -17.14
CA ARG A 83 1.28 17.48 -16.07
C ARG A 83 0.52 17.96 -14.82
N SER A 84 -0.56 18.71 -15.02
CA SER A 84 -1.41 19.22 -13.93
C SER A 84 -2.11 18.09 -13.17
N ASN A 85 -2.67 17.13 -13.90
CA ASN A 85 -3.32 15.94 -13.33
C ASN A 85 -2.31 15.10 -12.54
N PHE A 86 -1.13 14.84 -13.10
CA PHE A 86 -0.05 14.10 -12.42
C PHE A 86 0.40 14.79 -11.13
N ARG A 87 0.62 16.11 -11.17
CA ARG A 87 0.99 16.90 -9.98
C ARG A 87 -0.06 16.77 -8.87
N SER A 88 -1.33 16.86 -9.25
CA SER A 88 -2.45 16.79 -8.29
C SER A 88 -2.55 15.39 -7.69
N MET A 89 -2.48 14.35 -8.53
CA MET A 89 -2.46 12.95 -8.12
C MET A 89 -1.34 12.67 -7.12
N TYR A 90 -0.11 13.08 -7.43
CA TYR A 90 1.03 12.86 -6.55
C TYR A 90 0.95 13.66 -5.24
N ALA A 91 0.39 14.88 -5.27
CA ALA A 91 0.19 15.67 -4.04
C ALA A 91 -0.78 14.97 -3.09
N TYR A 92 -1.94 14.50 -3.57
CA TYR A 92 -2.90 13.77 -2.74
C TYR A 92 -2.38 12.41 -2.30
N TYR A 93 -1.62 11.72 -3.15
CA TYR A 93 -0.91 10.50 -2.78
C TYR A 93 0.09 10.76 -1.65
N SER A 94 0.90 11.82 -1.75
CA SER A 94 1.88 12.18 -0.72
C SER A 94 1.20 12.50 0.62
N ASP A 95 0.12 13.27 0.60
CA ASP A 95 -0.67 13.55 1.80
C ASP A 95 -1.28 12.26 2.38
N TYR A 96 -1.78 11.36 1.52
CA TYR A 96 -2.32 10.06 1.93
C TYR A 96 -1.24 9.21 2.63
N VAL A 97 -0.07 9.08 2.03
CA VAL A 97 1.10 8.36 2.58
C VAL A 97 1.53 8.93 3.93
N VAL A 98 1.52 10.25 4.10
CA VAL A 98 1.90 10.87 5.39
C VAL A 98 0.87 10.61 6.49
N GLU A 99 -0.42 10.57 6.13
CA GLU A 99 -1.49 10.33 7.10
C GLU A 99 -1.71 8.86 7.42
N TYR A 100 -1.35 7.96 6.52
CA TYR A 100 -1.59 6.52 6.64
C TYR A 100 -0.88 5.91 7.89
N PRO A 101 0.42 6.12 8.15
CA PRO A 101 1.07 5.66 9.39
C PRO A 101 0.48 6.26 10.66
N LYS A 102 -0.03 7.50 10.61
CA LYS A 102 -0.68 8.14 11.76
C LYS A 102 -1.97 7.41 12.11
N PHE A 103 -2.74 7.03 11.09
CA PHE A 103 -3.91 6.18 11.26
C PHE A 103 -3.52 4.80 11.82
N LEU A 104 -2.53 4.12 11.24
CA LEU A 104 -2.08 2.82 11.72
C LEU A 104 -1.61 2.88 13.18
N LYS A 105 -0.87 3.92 13.58
CA LYS A 105 -0.46 4.13 14.97
C LYS A 105 -1.66 4.21 15.92
N SER A 106 -2.70 4.93 15.53
CA SER A 106 -3.93 5.03 16.34
C SER A 106 -4.70 3.71 16.39
N ALA A 107 -4.86 3.04 15.24
CA ALA A 107 -5.64 1.82 15.12
C ALA A 107 -4.89 0.62 15.73
N PHE A 108 -3.73 0.26 15.19
CA PHE A 108 -2.96 -0.89 15.63
C PHE A 108 -2.41 -0.73 17.05
N GLY A 109 -1.89 0.45 17.41
CA GLY A 109 -1.39 0.70 18.76
C GLY A 109 -2.45 0.57 19.86
N SER A 110 -3.73 0.62 19.49
CA SER A 110 -4.84 0.48 20.43
C SER A 110 -5.61 -0.83 20.31
N PHE A 111 -5.57 -1.51 19.17
CA PHE A 111 -6.50 -2.61 18.88
C PHE A 111 -5.84 -3.90 18.41
N LEU A 112 -4.53 -3.92 18.14
CA LEU A 112 -3.82 -5.19 18.00
C LEU A 112 -3.84 -5.98 19.30
N GLU A 113 -3.90 -7.29 19.16
CA GLU A 113 -3.85 -8.23 20.28
C GLU A 113 -2.43 -8.33 20.85
N ASP A 114 -1.43 -8.43 19.98
CA ASP A 114 -0.01 -8.34 20.34
C ASP A 114 0.56 -6.98 19.90
N THR A 115 0.86 -6.12 20.88
CA THR A 115 1.48 -4.81 20.62
C THR A 115 2.92 -4.93 20.10
N GLY A 116 3.58 -6.09 20.27
CA GLY A 116 4.87 -6.39 19.67
C GLY A 116 4.82 -6.48 18.14
N GLU A 117 3.65 -6.79 17.57
CA GLU A 117 3.45 -6.86 16.11
C GLU A 117 3.16 -5.50 15.47
N PHE A 118 2.90 -4.46 16.29
CA PHE A 118 2.55 -3.12 15.81
C PHE A 118 3.59 -2.57 14.83
N GLN A 119 4.87 -2.60 15.21
CA GLN A 119 5.94 -2.05 14.39
C GLN A 119 5.98 -2.79 13.05
N SER A 120 6.04 -4.12 13.05
CA SER A 120 6.05 -4.92 11.82
C SER A 120 4.83 -4.66 10.93
N TYR A 121 3.62 -4.60 11.49
CA TYR A 121 2.41 -4.39 10.69
C TYR A 121 2.33 -2.97 10.14
N SER A 122 2.68 -1.97 10.97
CA SER A 122 2.70 -0.58 10.54
C SER A 122 3.74 -0.35 9.45
N TYR A 123 4.92 -0.95 9.57
CA TYR A 123 5.96 -0.89 8.55
C TYR A 123 5.53 -1.59 7.27
N THR A 124 5.07 -2.84 7.35
CA THR A 124 4.64 -3.63 6.18
C THR A 124 3.54 -2.92 5.39
N ASN A 125 2.55 -2.32 6.06
CA ASN A 125 1.46 -1.62 5.35
C ASN A 125 1.91 -0.30 4.72
N THR A 126 2.78 0.45 5.39
CA THR A 126 3.33 1.69 4.81
C THR A 126 4.26 1.37 3.64
N TYR A 127 5.02 0.28 3.78
CA TYR A 127 5.88 -0.26 2.75
C TYR A 127 5.08 -0.63 1.50
N LEU A 128 4.05 -1.47 1.65
CA LEU A 128 3.20 -1.92 0.55
C LEU A 128 2.59 -0.72 -0.19
N LEU A 129 2.06 0.27 0.53
CA LEU A 129 1.51 1.50 -0.06
C LEU A 129 2.52 2.27 -0.94
N LEU A 130 3.79 2.31 -0.52
CA LEU A 130 4.84 2.99 -1.28
C LEU A 130 5.27 2.20 -2.51
N GLU A 131 5.37 0.89 -2.38
CA GLU A 131 5.79 0.01 -3.46
C GLU A 131 4.72 -0.14 -4.53
N THR A 132 3.47 -0.35 -4.13
CA THR A 132 2.37 -0.52 -5.09
C THR A 132 2.14 0.72 -5.93
N PHE A 133 2.39 1.92 -5.38
CA PHE A 133 2.44 3.13 -6.20
C PHE A 133 3.50 3.03 -7.29
N ASN A 134 4.72 2.60 -6.96
CA ASN A 134 5.78 2.40 -7.95
C ASN A 134 5.41 1.34 -8.99
N LEU A 135 4.79 0.23 -8.58
CA LEU A 135 4.30 -0.82 -9.50
C LEU A 135 3.19 -0.29 -10.41
N ASN A 136 2.24 0.48 -9.88
CA ASN A 136 1.16 1.09 -10.64
C ASN A 136 1.71 2.08 -11.68
N MET A 137 2.67 2.91 -11.27
CA MET A 137 3.36 3.82 -12.16
C MET A 137 4.19 3.08 -13.20
N ASN A 138 4.91 2.02 -12.83
CA ASN A 138 5.68 1.21 -13.78
C ASN A 138 4.77 0.58 -14.84
N THR A 139 3.67 -0.03 -14.42
CA THR A 139 2.65 -0.60 -15.33
C THR A 139 2.19 0.43 -16.36
N TYR A 140 1.91 1.66 -15.91
CA TYR A 140 1.52 2.74 -16.80
C TYR A 140 2.64 3.15 -17.78
N LEU A 141 3.88 3.28 -17.29
CA LEU A 141 5.01 3.74 -18.10
C LEU A 141 5.43 2.70 -19.15
N GLU A 142 5.36 1.42 -18.81
CA GLU A 142 5.57 0.34 -19.77
C GLU A 142 4.41 0.25 -20.77
N ALA A 143 3.17 0.48 -20.33
CA ALA A 143 2.01 0.51 -21.23
C ALA A 143 2.10 1.63 -22.30
N GLU A 144 2.70 2.78 -21.95
CA GLU A 144 2.93 3.87 -22.89
C GLU A 144 4.00 3.54 -23.95
N LYS A 145 4.88 2.57 -23.67
CA LYS A 145 5.86 2.05 -24.63
C LYS A 145 5.27 0.92 -25.47
N ASP A 146 4.65 -0.06 -24.82
CA ASP A 146 3.96 -1.18 -25.43
C ASP A 146 2.75 -1.59 -24.59
N GLY A 147 1.55 -1.35 -25.14
CA GLY A 147 0.29 -1.66 -24.48
C GLY A 147 0.08 -3.15 -24.17
N LYS A 148 0.85 -4.07 -24.78
CA LYS A 148 0.79 -5.51 -24.49
C LYS A 148 1.36 -5.87 -23.12
N THR A 149 2.17 -5.00 -22.54
CA THR A 149 2.77 -5.20 -21.21
C THR A 149 1.78 -5.05 -20.05
N VAL A 150 0.58 -4.51 -20.32
CA VAL A 150 -0.41 -4.18 -19.28
C VAL A 150 -0.83 -5.41 -18.50
N ASP A 151 -1.25 -6.48 -19.19
CA ASP A 151 -1.86 -7.64 -18.52
C ASP A 151 -0.86 -8.37 -17.61
N GLU A 152 0.38 -8.59 -18.09
CA GLU A 152 1.44 -9.22 -17.29
C GLU A 152 1.77 -8.40 -16.03
N ASN A 153 1.93 -7.09 -16.17
CA ASN A 153 2.27 -6.21 -15.06
C ASN A 153 1.13 -6.09 -14.05
N ILE A 154 -0.13 -6.06 -14.52
CA ILE A 154 -1.31 -6.05 -13.64
C ILE A 154 -1.44 -7.38 -12.89
N ASN A 155 -1.23 -8.51 -13.56
CA ASN A 155 -1.29 -9.82 -12.92
C ASN A 155 -0.25 -9.96 -11.81
N ALA A 156 0.97 -9.43 -12.01
CA ALA A 156 1.98 -9.39 -10.97
C ALA A 156 1.51 -8.61 -9.72
N ILE A 157 0.78 -7.50 -9.89
CA ILE A 157 0.20 -6.74 -8.76
C ILE A 157 -0.90 -7.54 -8.06
N TYR A 158 -1.77 -8.21 -8.83
CA TYR A 158 -2.80 -9.08 -8.25
C TYR A 158 -2.18 -10.22 -7.44
N ASP A 159 -1.23 -10.95 -8.01
CA ASP A 159 -0.52 -12.03 -7.31
C ASP A 159 0.17 -11.53 -6.04
N TYR A 160 0.69 -10.30 -6.11
CA TYR A 160 1.43 -9.71 -5.01
C TYR A 160 0.57 -9.28 -3.83
N LEU A 161 -0.61 -8.69 -4.08
CA LEU A 161 -1.47 -8.14 -3.03
C LEU A 161 -2.63 -9.05 -2.63
N TYR A 162 -2.94 -10.06 -3.44
CA TYR A 162 -4.07 -10.94 -3.17
C TYR A 162 -3.88 -11.75 -1.88
N SER A 163 -4.85 -11.65 -0.98
CA SER A 163 -4.86 -12.41 0.26
C SER A 163 -5.47 -13.79 0.04
N SER A 164 -4.70 -14.85 0.35
CA SER A 164 -5.20 -16.22 0.27
C SER A 164 -6.36 -16.43 1.25
N GLY A 165 -7.55 -16.72 0.73
CA GLY A 165 -8.78 -16.85 1.54
C GLY A 165 -9.70 -15.64 1.49
N ASP A 166 -9.45 -14.67 0.60
CA ASP A 166 -10.44 -13.65 0.28
C ASP A 166 -11.72 -14.28 -0.30
N LYS A 167 -12.87 -13.69 0.01
CA LYS A 167 -14.18 -14.13 -0.47
C LYS A 167 -14.39 -13.85 -1.95
N ILE A 168 -13.69 -12.87 -2.49
CA ILE A 168 -13.68 -12.54 -3.92
C ILE A 168 -12.41 -13.18 -4.49
N SER A 169 -12.55 -14.01 -5.51
CA SER A 169 -11.41 -14.62 -6.19
C SER A 169 -10.59 -13.58 -6.96
N LYS A 170 -9.34 -13.91 -7.24
CA LYS A 170 -8.47 -13.06 -8.07
C LYS A 170 -9.07 -12.83 -9.46
N GLU A 171 -9.62 -13.88 -10.10
CA GLU A 171 -10.25 -13.74 -11.41
C GLU A 171 -11.51 -12.85 -11.37
N GLU A 172 -12.27 -12.88 -10.28
CA GLU A 172 -13.42 -11.98 -10.10
C GLU A 172 -12.98 -10.52 -9.96
N TYR A 173 -11.87 -10.25 -9.27
CA TYR A 173 -11.28 -8.91 -9.24
C TYR A 173 -10.85 -8.45 -10.62
N GLU A 174 -10.12 -9.28 -11.37
CA GLU A 174 -9.65 -8.94 -12.71
C GLU A 174 -10.81 -8.54 -13.65
N LYS A 175 -11.94 -9.25 -13.57
CA LYS A 175 -13.16 -9.00 -14.38
C LYS A 175 -14.01 -7.83 -13.87
N MET A 176 -13.79 -7.37 -12.64
CA MET A 176 -14.57 -6.30 -12.04
C MET A 176 -14.34 -4.96 -12.76
N SER A 177 -15.39 -4.15 -12.92
CA SER A 177 -15.24 -2.80 -13.47
C SER A 177 -14.61 -1.85 -12.45
N SER A 178 -13.96 -0.79 -12.94
CA SER A 178 -13.37 0.26 -12.09
C SER A 178 -14.41 0.89 -11.14
N THR A 179 -15.63 1.15 -11.63
CA THR A 179 -16.74 1.64 -10.82
C THR A 179 -17.12 0.66 -9.71
N LYS A 180 -17.20 -0.64 -10.02
CA LYS A 180 -17.57 -1.64 -9.01
C LYS A 180 -16.48 -1.82 -7.96
N MET A 181 -15.21 -1.73 -8.35
CA MET A 181 -14.09 -1.69 -7.40
C MET A 181 -14.17 -0.47 -6.48
N LYS A 182 -14.56 0.69 -7.00
CA LYS A 182 -14.74 1.90 -6.19
C LYS A 182 -15.84 1.77 -5.15
N GLU A 183 -16.96 1.12 -5.50
CA GLU A 183 -17.99 0.75 -4.52
C GLU A 183 -17.42 -0.18 -3.44
N LEU A 184 -16.62 -1.17 -3.84
CA LEU A 184 -16.01 -2.10 -2.90
C LEU A 184 -15.02 -1.40 -1.95
N VAL A 185 -14.21 -0.46 -2.43
CA VAL A 185 -13.37 0.39 -1.57
C VAL A 185 -14.20 1.06 -0.47
N ASN A 186 -15.32 1.70 -0.85
CA ASN A 186 -16.21 2.34 0.12
C ASN A 186 -16.76 1.34 1.15
N ASN A 187 -17.16 0.15 0.70
CA ASN A 187 -17.65 -0.91 1.58
C ASN A 187 -16.57 -1.39 2.56
N GLU A 188 -15.31 -1.49 2.15
CA GLU A 188 -14.20 -1.87 3.04
C GLU A 188 -13.91 -0.77 4.08
N TYR A 189 -13.97 0.51 3.69
CA TYR A 189 -13.90 1.61 4.65
C TYR A 189 -15.03 1.57 5.69
N ASP A 190 -16.27 1.30 5.25
CA ASP A 190 -17.42 1.20 6.14
C ASP A 190 -17.34 -0.03 7.06
N LYS A 191 -16.73 -1.13 6.61
CA LYS A 191 -16.40 -2.27 7.47
C LYS A 191 -15.37 -1.90 8.52
N LEU A 192 -14.29 -1.22 8.14
CA LEU A 192 -13.26 -0.80 9.08
C LEU A 192 -13.80 0.17 10.13
N GLU A 193 -14.65 1.11 9.74
CA GLU A 193 -15.33 2.00 10.71
C GLU A 193 -16.18 1.20 11.71
N ARG A 194 -16.97 0.23 11.24
CA ARG A 194 -17.76 -0.65 12.11
C ARG A 194 -16.90 -1.46 13.07
N VAL A 195 -15.77 -1.98 12.61
CA VAL A 195 -14.82 -2.71 13.49
C VAL A 195 -14.29 -1.77 14.57
N LEU A 196 -13.91 -0.54 14.23
CA LEU A 196 -13.48 0.45 15.23
C LEU A 196 -14.59 0.78 16.24
N ASP A 197 -15.85 0.87 15.81
CA ASP A 197 -16.98 1.08 16.72
C ASP A 197 -17.18 -0.11 17.68
N ILE A 198 -17.11 -1.34 17.16
CA ILE A 198 -17.19 -2.56 17.98
C ILE A 198 -16.06 -2.59 19.02
N ARG A 199 -14.81 -2.39 18.58
CA ARG A 199 -13.64 -2.38 19.48
C ARG A 199 -13.67 -1.20 20.45
N GLY A 200 -14.26 -0.07 20.05
CA GLY A 200 -14.46 1.10 20.91
C GLY A 200 -15.36 0.84 22.12
N ASN A 201 -16.25 -0.16 22.05
CA ASN A 201 -17.14 -0.55 23.15
C ASN A 201 -16.46 -1.46 24.20
N GLU A 202 -15.17 -1.80 24.03
CA GLU A 202 -14.41 -2.66 24.95
C GLU A 202 -13.93 -1.95 26.23
N GLY A 203 -14.20 -0.64 26.37
CA GLY A 203 -13.86 0.12 27.57
C GLY A 203 -13.67 1.61 27.28
N LYS A 204 -13.55 2.41 28.35
CA LYS A 204 -13.43 3.88 28.23
C LYS A 204 -12.20 4.32 27.42
N ASP A 205 -11.07 3.66 27.62
CA ASP A 205 -9.82 3.98 26.89
C ASP A 205 -9.91 3.58 25.41
N LYS A 206 -10.52 2.43 25.13
CA LYS A 206 -10.78 1.96 23.77
C LYS A 206 -11.77 2.87 23.04
N LYS A 207 -12.78 3.41 23.73
CA LYS A 207 -13.71 4.40 23.17
C LYS A 207 -12.99 5.67 22.70
N LYS A 208 -12.03 6.18 23.49
CA LYS A 208 -11.22 7.34 23.10
C LYS A 208 -10.33 7.02 21.90
N ALA A 209 -9.68 5.85 21.90
CA ALA A 209 -8.85 5.39 20.79
C ALA A 209 -9.66 5.22 19.49
N ALA A 210 -10.85 4.63 19.57
CA ALA A 210 -11.74 4.43 18.42
C ALA A 210 -12.17 5.77 17.80
N SER A 211 -12.58 6.74 18.63
CA SER A 211 -12.91 8.09 18.16
C SER A 211 -11.74 8.77 17.44
N SER A 212 -10.51 8.63 17.97
CA SER A 212 -9.31 9.16 17.33
C SER A 212 -9.02 8.47 16.00
N ALA A 213 -9.05 7.13 15.98
CA ALA A 213 -8.82 6.34 14.78
C ALA A 213 -9.86 6.63 13.69
N LYS A 214 -11.15 6.79 14.04
CA LYS A 214 -12.23 7.15 13.10
C LYS A 214 -12.04 8.55 12.49
N SER A 215 -11.61 9.52 13.28
CA SER A 215 -11.29 10.86 12.77
C SER A 215 -10.17 10.81 11.73
N SER A 216 -9.09 10.09 12.04
CA SER A 216 -7.99 9.83 11.10
C SER A 216 -8.46 9.05 9.87
N LEU A 217 -9.31 8.03 10.04
CA LEU A 217 -9.86 7.23 8.94
C LEU A 217 -10.69 8.09 7.97
N LYS A 218 -11.50 9.01 8.48
CA LYS A 218 -12.27 9.95 7.64
C LYS A 218 -11.36 10.83 6.80
N LYS A 219 -10.28 11.35 7.39
CA LYS A 219 -9.26 12.11 6.66
C LYS A 219 -8.59 11.24 5.60
N LEU A 220 -8.20 10.02 5.97
CA LEU A 220 -7.54 9.06 5.10
C LEU A 220 -8.41 8.69 3.87
N ARG A 221 -9.69 8.39 4.09
CA ARG A 221 -10.68 8.11 3.03
C ARG A 221 -10.84 9.29 2.07
N LYS A 222 -10.85 10.52 2.57
CA LYS A 222 -10.93 11.73 1.74
C LYS A 222 -9.68 11.91 0.87
N LEU A 223 -8.50 11.73 1.45
CA LEU A 223 -7.23 11.83 0.73
C LEU A 223 -7.13 10.78 -0.37
N TYR A 224 -7.45 9.52 -0.04
CA TYR A 224 -7.54 8.45 -1.03
C TYR A 224 -8.54 8.78 -2.14
N GLY A 225 -9.76 9.23 -1.81
CA GLY A 225 -10.76 9.55 -2.82
C GLY A 225 -10.31 10.65 -3.81
N ASN A 226 -9.50 11.60 -3.35
CA ASN A 226 -8.88 12.59 -4.22
C ASN A 226 -7.72 12.00 -5.03
N TYR A 227 -6.88 11.16 -4.42
CA TYR A 227 -5.81 10.44 -5.12
C TYR A 227 -6.38 9.59 -6.25
N ASP A 228 -7.36 8.72 -5.97
CA ASP A 228 -8.09 7.88 -6.93
C ASP A 228 -8.66 8.70 -8.10
N LYS A 229 -9.36 9.81 -7.78
CA LYS A 229 -9.91 10.70 -8.79
C LYS A 229 -8.84 11.27 -9.72
N TRP A 230 -7.75 11.77 -9.16
CA TRP A 230 -6.69 12.40 -9.96
C TRP A 230 -5.84 11.37 -10.70
N PHE A 231 -5.73 10.15 -10.17
CA PHE A 231 -5.17 9.01 -10.88
C PHE A 231 -6.02 8.67 -12.11
N ASP A 232 -7.34 8.53 -11.95
CA ASP A 232 -8.25 8.30 -13.09
C ASP A 232 -8.11 9.41 -14.15
N ASN A 233 -8.12 10.69 -13.74
CA ASN A 233 -7.92 11.82 -14.65
C ASN A 233 -6.55 11.80 -15.36
N TYR A 234 -5.51 11.36 -14.67
CA TYR A 234 -4.17 11.24 -15.22
C TYR A 234 -4.12 10.12 -16.29
N ILE A 235 -4.69 8.96 -15.98
CA ILE A 235 -4.82 7.85 -16.93
C ILE A 235 -5.67 8.25 -18.14
N ASP A 236 -6.79 8.95 -17.93
CA ASP A 236 -7.66 9.38 -19.03
C ASP A 236 -6.97 10.34 -20.00
N SER A 237 -6.04 11.15 -19.50
CA SER A 237 -5.22 12.06 -20.32
C SER A 237 -4.08 11.41 -21.10
N SER A 238 -3.90 10.09 -20.98
CA SER A 238 -2.90 9.33 -21.74
C SER A 238 -3.37 8.98 -23.16
N SER A 239 -2.44 8.52 -24.01
CA SER A 239 -2.73 8.05 -25.37
C SER A 239 -3.10 6.55 -25.44
N LEU A 240 -3.18 5.88 -24.29
CA LEU A 240 -3.51 4.46 -24.21
C LEU A 240 -4.91 4.15 -24.74
N SER A 241 -5.11 2.90 -25.15
CA SER A 241 -6.43 2.39 -25.53
C SER A 241 -7.41 2.49 -24.35
N TYR A 242 -8.70 2.59 -24.66
CA TYR A 242 -9.76 2.61 -23.64
C TYR A 242 -9.66 1.39 -22.71
N GLU A 243 -9.42 0.19 -23.28
CA GLU A 243 -9.27 -1.04 -22.51
C GLU A 243 -8.11 -0.95 -21.52
N ASN A 244 -6.94 -0.49 -21.95
CA ASN A 244 -5.77 -0.35 -21.07
C ASN A 244 -6.00 0.70 -19.99
N LYS A 245 -6.68 1.81 -20.32
CA LYS A 245 -7.07 2.83 -19.33
C LYS A 245 -7.97 2.23 -18.24
N GLU A 246 -9.01 1.50 -18.63
CA GLU A 246 -9.91 0.86 -17.66
C GLU A 246 -9.20 -0.17 -16.79
N LYS A 247 -8.25 -0.92 -17.35
CA LYS A 247 -7.40 -1.84 -16.59
C LYS A 247 -6.54 -1.10 -15.55
N LEU A 248 -5.87 -0.03 -15.94
CA LEU A 248 -4.99 0.75 -15.06
C LEU A 248 -5.74 1.44 -13.91
N LYS A 249 -6.92 2.00 -14.17
CA LYS A 249 -7.75 2.66 -13.14
C LYS A 249 -8.17 1.75 -11.98
N LYS A 250 -8.13 0.42 -12.18
CA LYS A 250 -8.45 -0.57 -11.14
C LYS A 250 -7.34 -0.73 -10.12
N LEU A 251 -6.09 -0.47 -10.48
CA LEU A 251 -4.93 -0.80 -9.67
C LEU A 251 -4.93 -0.12 -8.29
N VAL A 252 -5.12 1.21 -8.27
CA VAL A 252 -5.17 1.99 -7.02
C VAL A 252 -6.35 1.58 -6.13
N LYS A 253 -7.44 1.09 -6.73
CA LYS A 253 -8.64 0.62 -6.03
C LYS A 253 -8.40 -0.74 -5.41
N PHE A 254 -7.81 -1.67 -6.16
CA PHE A 254 -7.46 -2.99 -5.67
C PHE A 254 -6.42 -2.94 -4.54
N GLU A 255 -5.41 -2.09 -4.67
CA GLU A 255 -4.44 -1.82 -3.60
C GLU A 255 -5.15 -1.35 -2.32
N ASN A 256 -6.03 -0.35 -2.43
CA ASN A 256 -6.72 0.19 -1.28
C ASN A 256 -7.65 -0.84 -0.62
N ILE A 257 -8.35 -1.65 -1.41
CA ILE A 257 -9.15 -2.77 -0.91
C ILE A 257 -8.28 -3.74 -0.10
N SER A 258 -7.14 -4.16 -0.65
CA SER A 258 -6.22 -5.11 -0.02
C SER A 258 -5.69 -4.56 1.31
N ASN A 259 -5.25 -3.29 1.31
CA ASN A 259 -4.75 -2.60 2.50
C ASN A 259 -5.82 -2.47 3.60
N ILE A 260 -7.04 -2.04 3.25
CA ILE A 260 -8.12 -1.88 4.24
C ILE A 260 -8.58 -3.24 4.78
N LYS A 261 -8.66 -4.27 3.93
CA LYS A 261 -8.98 -5.64 4.36
C LYS A 261 -7.95 -6.18 5.35
N PHE A 262 -6.66 -5.98 5.10
CA PHE A 262 -5.61 -6.37 6.03
C PHE A 262 -5.80 -5.71 7.40
N ILE A 263 -6.06 -4.40 7.43
CA ILE A 263 -6.29 -3.66 8.68
C ILE A 263 -7.52 -4.23 9.40
N VAL A 264 -8.63 -4.43 8.69
CA VAL A 264 -9.88 -4.99 9.23
C VAL A 264 -9.63 -6.35 9.88
N GLN A 265 -8.89 -7.24 9.21
CA GLN A 265 -8.54 -8.55 9.75
C GLN A 265 -7.64 -8.42 10.98
N SER A 266 -6.62 -7.57 10.92
CA SER A 266 -5.62 -7.40 11.98
C SER A 266 -6.22 -6.90 13.30
N ILE A 267 -7.18 -5.96 13.24
CA ILE A 267 -7.83 -5.43 14.46
C ILE A 267 -9.18 -6.07 14.76
N GLY A 268 -9.75 -6.80 13.80
CA GLY A 268 -11.02 -7.52 13.94
C GLY A 268 -10.85 -8.90 14.56
N ASN A 269 -9.71 -9.57 14.30
CA ASN A 269 -9.40 -10.84 14.93
C ASN A 269 -9.13 -10.63 16.42
N LYS A 270 -10.02 -11.18 17.25
CA LYS A 270 -9.61 -11.74 18.52
C LYS A 270 -9.26 -13.19 18.21
N GLN A 271 -8.02 -13.62 18.37
CA GLN A 271 -7.82 -15.06 18.49
C GLN A 271 -8.70 -15.54 19.65
N GLY A 272 -9.31 -16.72 19.45
CA GLY A 272 -10.43 -17.18 20.23
C GLY A 272 -10.20 -17.16 21.75
N LYS A 273 -11.30 -16.93 22.45
CA LYS A 273 -11.56 -17.65 23.70
C LYS A 273 -11.40 -19.15 23.50
#